data_AF-A0A3N5WPW2-F1
#
_entry.id   AF-A0A3N5WPW2-F1
#
_cell.length_a   1.000
_cell.length_b   1.000
_cell.length_c   1.000
_cell.angle_alpha   90.00
_cell.angle_beta   90.00
_cell.angle_gamma   90.00
#
_symmetry.space_group_name_H-M   'P 1'
#
loop_
_entity.id
_entity.type
_entity.pdbx_description
1 polymer ?
#
loop_
_entity_poly.entity_id
_entity_poly.type
_entity_poly.pdbx_seq_one_letter_code
_entity_poly.pdbx_strand_id
1 'polypeptide(L)'
;MTTHSSRVPIVEKILNANDQIAAANRARLDANKVFSINIMASPGAGKTSFILKTIQALAPTVRTGVVEGDTAPVTIDADKITAVGMPAVQINT
;
A
#
# COMPACT_ATOMS: atom_id res chain seq x y z
N MET A 1 13.67 -6.79 35.98
CA MET A 1 12.26 -6.98 35.61
C MET A 1 12.22 -7.32 34.12
N THR A 2 12.13 -8.61 33.80
CA THR A 2 12.09 -9.14 32.44
C THR A 2 10.65 -9.09 31.93
N THR A 3 10.39 -8.23 30.95
CA THR A 3 9.06 -8.10 30.32
C THR A 3 8.80 -9.34 29.47
N HIS A 4 8.04 -10.31 29.98
CA HIS A 4 7.51 -11.40 29.17
C HIS A 4 6.41 -10.86 28.25
N SER A 5 6.74 -10.70 26.97
CA SER A 5 5.74 -10.46 25.92
C SER A 5 4.96 -11.75 25.68
N SER A 6 3.83 -11.92 26.36
CA SER A 6 2.87 -12.97 26.02
C SER A 6 2.03 -12.48 24.84
N ARG A 7 2.29 -13.01 23.65
CA ARG A 7 1.45 -12.75 22.47
C ARG A 7 0.07 -13.35 22.74
N VAL A 8 -0.96 -12.51 22.67
CA VAL A 8 -2.35 -12.92 22.94
C VAL A 8 -2.86 -13.74 21.73
N PRO A 9 -3.52 -14.90 21.93
CA PRO A 9 -3.98 -15.78 20.84
C PRO A 9 -4.83 -15.10 19.75
N ILE A 10 -5.51 -14.01 20.09
CA ILE A 10 -6.29 -13.19 19.14
C ILE A 10 -5.35 -12.52 18.13
N VAL A 11 -4.23 -11.95 18.60
CA VAL A 11 -3.23 -11.28 17.75
C VAL A 11 -2.62 -12.29 16.77
N GLU A 12 -2.30 -13.50 17.24
CA GLU A 12 -1.74 -14.55 16.39
C GLU A 12 -2.72 -15.01 15.30
N LYS A 13 -4.01 -15.17 15.64
CA LYS A 13 -5.05 -15.53 14.67
C LYS A 13 -5.24 -14.45 13.60
N ILE A 14 -5.23 -13.18 13.98
CA ILE A 14 -5.38 -12.05 13.05
C ILE A 14 -4.18 -11.97 12.09
N LEU A 15 -2.96 -12.11 12.61
CA LEU A 15 -1.75 -12.12 11.78
C LEU A 15 -1.77 -13.26 10.76
N ASN A 16 -2.17 -14.45 11.19
CA ASN A 16 -2.28 -15.61 10.30
C ASN A 16 -3.32 -15.40 9.19
N ALA A 17 -4.48 -14.81 9.51
CA ALA A 17 -5.47 -14.45 8.50
C ALA A 17 -4.95 -13.40 7.51
N ASN A 18 -4.25 -12.37 8.00
CA ASN A 18 -3.64 -11.35 7.15
C ASN A 18 -2.58 -11.93 6.21
N ASP A 19 -1.74 -12.83 6.72
CA ASP A 19 -0.69 -13.49 5.92
C ASP A 19 -1.29 -14.35 4.78
N GLN A 20 -2.41 -15.02 5.05
CA GLN A 20 -3.15 -15.77 4.02
C GLN A 20 -3.73 -14.86 2.93
N ILE A 21 -4.34 -13.74 3.32
CA ILE A 21 -4.87 -12.75 2.37
C ILE A 21 -3.73 -12.11 1.57
N ALA A 22 -2.62 -11.76 2.22
CA ALA A 22 -1.45 -11.20 1.57
C ALA A 22 -0.83 -12.20 0.56
N ALA A 23 -0.80 -13.49 0.88
CA ALA A 23 -0.37 -14.54 -0.04
C ALA A 23 -1.29 -14.65 -1.27
N ALA A 24 -2.61 -14.60 -1.05
CA ALA A 24 -3.59 -14.60 -2.14
C ALA A 24 -3.45 -13.35 -3.05
N ASN A 25 -3.20 -12.18 -2.46
CA ASN A 25 -2.97 -10.95 -3.21
C ASN A 25 -1.70 -11.03 -4.07
N ARG A 26 -0.59 -11.53 -3.50
CA ARG A 26 0.66 -11.75 -4.26
C ARG A 26 0.43 -12.71 -5.44
N ALA A 27 -0.21 -13.85 -5.20
CA ALA A 27 -0.50 -14.81 -6.26
C ALA A 27 -1.35 -14.20 -7.39
N ARG A 28 -2.34 -13.36 -7.06
CA ARG A 28 -3.16 -12.65 -8.05
C ARG A 28 -2.36 -11.63 -8.85
N LEU A 29 -1.48 -10.86 -8.20
CA LEU A 29 -0.63 -9.87 -8.86
C LEU A 29 0.39 -10.54 -9.79
N ASP A 30 1.03 -11.61 -9.32
CA ASP A 30 2.00 -12.39 -10.10
C ASP A 30 1.35 -13.02 -11.34
N ALA A 31 0.16 -13.61 -11.18
CA ALA A 31 -0.60 -14.20 -12.30
C ALA A 31 -0.94 -13.16 -13.38
N ASN A 32 -1.11 -11.89 -12.99
CA ASN A 32 -1.37 -10.77 -13.90
C ASN A 32 -0.10 -10.03 -14.34
N LYS A 33 1.10 -10.51 -13.94
CA LYS A 33 2.40 -9.90 -14.22
C LYS A 33 2.49 -8.45 -13.73
N VAL A 34 1.88 -8.16 -12.59
CA VAL A 34 1.89 -6.84 -11.95
C VAL A 34 2.97 -6.81 -10.89
N PHE A 35 3.96 -5.93 -11.07
CA PHE A 35 4.93 -5.63 -10.03
C PHE A 35 4.32 -4.66 -9.02
N SER A 36 4.24 -5.06 -7.76
CA SER A 36 3.67 -4.26 -6.68
C SER A 36 4.70 -3.93 -5.61
N ILE A 37 4.65 -2.70 -5.08
CA ILE A 37 5.46 -2.27 -3.94
C ILE A 37 4.52 -1.83 -2.81
N ASN A 38 4.75 -2.34 -1.59
CA ASN A 38 4.10 -1.82 -0.40
C ASN A 38 4.98 -0.72 0.23
N ILE A 39 4.43 0.48 0.42
CA ILE A 39 5.14 1.63 0.99
C ILE A 39 4.50 2.01 2.31
N MET A 40 5.24 1.80 3.40
CA MET A 40 4.88 2.23 4.75
C MET A 40 5.80 3.37 5.18
N ALA A 41 5.23 4.44 5.73
CA ALA A 41 5.99 5.59 6.20
C ALA A 41 5.25 6.28 7.35
N SER A 42 5.99 6.89 8.28
CA SER A 42 5.39 7.74 9.32
C SER A 42 4.67 8.96 8.71
N PRO A 43 3.68 9.54 9.39
CA PRO A 43 3.06 10.79 8.96
C PRO A 43 4.12 11.88 8.70
N GLY A 44 4.00 12.60 7.60
CA GLY A 44 4.95 13.66 7.22
C GLY A 44 6.29 13.19 6.63
N ALA A 45 6.58 11.88 6.57
CA ALA A 45 7.84 11.36 6.02
C ALA A 45 7.96 11.45 4.47
N GLY A 46 6.98 12.07 3.80
CA GLY A 46 7.05 12.34 2.35
C GLY A 46 6.55 11.21 1.44
N LYS A 47 5.77 10.23 1.95
CA LYS A 47 5.15 9.14 1.16
C LYS A 47 4.50 9.64 -0.13
N THR A 48 3.65 10.66 -0.04
CA THR A 48 2.93 11.22 -1.18
C THR A 48 3.88 11.81 -2.23
N SER A 49 4.87 12.60 -1.80
CA SER A 49 5.86 13.19 -2.70
C SER A 49 6.70 12.14 -3.42
N PHE A 50 7.07 11.06 -2.71
CA PHE A 50 7.79 9.94 -3.30
C PHE A 50 6.96 9.23 -4.38
N ILE A 51 5.69 8.93 -4.09
CA ILE A 51 4.79 8.25 -5.03
C ILE A 51 4.58 9.09 -6.30
N LEU A 52 4.28 10.39 -6.15
CA LEU A 52 4.05 11.28 -7.30
C LEU A 52 5.30 11.42 -8.19
N LYS A 53 6.49 11.60 -7.59
CA LYS A 53 7.74 11.69 -8.36
C LYS A 53 8.10 10.37 -9.05
N THR A 54 7.82 9.24 -8.42
CA THR A 54 8.05 7.91 -9.00
C THR A 54 7.15 7.70 -10.22
N ILE A 55 5.86 8.04 -10.09
CA ILE A 55 4.90 8.01 -11.19
C ILE A 55 5.39 8.87 -12.37
N GLN A 56 5.79 10.12 -12.10
CA GLN A 56 6.28 11.04 -13.13
C GLN A 56 7.54 10.51 -13.84
N ALA A 57 8.47 9.91 -13.11
CA ALA A 57 9.71 9.37 -13.67
C ALA A 57 9.49 8.11 -14.52
N LEU A 58 8.43 7.35 -14.26
CA LEU A 58 8.09 6.12 -14.97
C LEU A 58 7.08 6.34 -16.11
N ALA A 59 6.39 7.48 -16.13
CA ALA A 59 5.52 7.84 -17.23
C ALA A 59 6.34 8.31 -18.46
N PRO A 60 5.96 7.96 -19.70
CA PRO A 60 4.82 7.12 -20.09
C PRO A 60 5.18 5.63 -20.27
N THR A 61 6.39 5.20 -19.92
CA THR A 61 6.94 3.88 -20.28
C THR A 61 6.35 2.74 -19.45
N VAL A 62 5.89 3.01 -18.24
CA VAL A 62 5.28 2.02 -17.34
C VAL A 62 3.86 2.44 -16.98
N ARG A 63 2.91 1.52 -17.17
CA ARG A 63 1.56 1.67 -16.62
C ARG A 63 1.63 1.41 -15.11
N THR A 64 1.29 2.42 -14.32
CA THR A 64 1.28 2.34 -12.86
C THR A 64 -0.14 2.58 -12.33
N GLY A 65 -0.36 2.24 -11.07
CA GLY A 65 -1.60 2.49 -10.36
C GLY A 65 -1.29 2.54 -8.86
N VAL A 66 -2.10 3.27 -8.10
CA VAL A 66 -1.90 3.43 -6.66
C VAL A 66 -3.13 2.92 -5.91
N VAL A 67 -2.87 2.13 -4.88
CA VAL A 67 -3.86 1.67 -3.90
C VAL A 67 -3.55 2.35 -2.57
N GLU A 68 -4.47 3.17 -2.08
CA GLU A 68 -4.37 3.78 -0.75
C GLU A 68 -5.12 2.94 0.28
N GLY A 69 -4.57 2.80 1.49
CA GLY A 69 -5.12 1.96 2.55
C GLY A 69 -5.30 2.69 3.89
N ASP A 70 -5.51 4.01 3.87
CA ASP A 70 -5.54 4.85 5.08
C ASP A 70 -6.95 5.37 5.40
N THR A 71 -7.30 5.39 6.68
CA THR A 71 -8.54 5.96 7.24
C THR A 71 -8.42 7.47 7.52
N ALA A 72 -7.20 8.03 7.44
CA ALA A 72 -6.92 9.43 7.72
C ALA A 72 -6.94 10.32 6.46
N PRO A 73 -7.26 11.64 6.59
CA PRO A 73 -7.37 12.59 5.47
C PRO A 73 -6.05 12.95 4.78
N VAL A 74 -4.95 12.21 5.02
CA VAL A 74 -3.72 12.32 4.22
C VAL A 74 -3.89 11.48 2.96
N THR A 75 -4.97 11.76 2.25
CA THR A 75 -5.22 11.28 0.90
C THR A 75 -4.01 11.68 0.06
N ILE A 76 -3.38 10.71 -0.59
CA ILE A 76 -2.79 11.04 -1.87
C ILE A 76 -3.98 11.51 -2.70
N ASP A 77 -4.11 12.82 -2.90
CA ASP A 77 -5.18 13.41 -3.70
C ASP A 77 -5.32 12.54 -4.95
N ALA A 78 -6.39 11.74 -5.00
CA ALA A 78 -6.69 10.91 -6.15
C ALA A 78 -6.74 11.81 -7.39
N ASP A 79 -7.13 13.07 -7.20
CA ASP A 79 -7.07 14.17 -8.15
C ASP A 79 -5.64 14.46 -8.66
N LYS A 80 -4.61 14.46 -7.81
CA LYS A 80 -3.21 14.67 -8.24
C LYS A 80 -2.67 13.48 -9.04
N ILE A 81 -3.05 12.26 -8.70
CA ILE A 81 -2.68 11.06 -9.48
C ILE A 81 -3.46 11.03 -10.81
N THR A 82 -4.75 11.35 -10.78
CA THR A 82 -5.60 11.39 -11.97
C THR A 82 -5.18 12.53 -12.91
N ALA A 83 -4.74 13.67 -12.37
CA ALA A 83 -4.21 14.80 -13.15
C ALA A 83 -2.91 14.47 -13.90
N VAL A 84 -2.14 13.49 -13.44
CA VAL A 84 -0.99 12.93 -14.19
C VAL A 84 -1.39 11.74 -15.08
N GLY A 85 -2.69 11.54 -15.30
CA GLY A 85 -3.25 10.56 -16.22
C GLY A 85 -3.31 9.13 -15.70
N MET A 86 -3.28 8.93 -14.38
CA MET A 86 -3.11 7.61 -13.78
C MET A 86 -4.30 7.19 -12.91
N PRO A 87 -4.66 5.89 -12.89
CA PRO A 87 -5.74 5.39 -12.05
C PRO A 87 -5.30 5.33 -10.58
N ALA A 88 -6.13 5.92 -9.70
CA ALA A 88 -6.01 5.81 -8.25
C ALA A 88 -7.28 5.20 -7.66
N VAL A 89 -7.13 4.28 -6.71
CA VAL A 89 -8.25 3.70 -5.95
C VAL A 89 -7.94 3.78 -4.46
N GLN A 90 -8.87 4.35 -3.70
CA GLN A 90 -8.81 4.36 -2.23
C GLN A 90 -9.52 3.11 -1.69
N ILE A 91 -8.84 2.39 -0.81
CA ILE A 91 -9.38 1.27 -0.05
C ILE A 91 -9.42 1.68 1.42
N ASN A 92 -10.59 1.54 2.04
CA ASN A 92 -10.71 1.68 3.48
C ASN A 92 -10.29 0.35 4.10
N THR A 93 -9.28 0.38 4.97
CA THR A 93 -8.79 -0.79 5.72
C THR A 93 -9.07 -0.63 7.20
#